data_AF-A0A7C4AUX6-F1
#
_entry.id   AF-A0A7C4AUX6-F1
#
_cell.length_a   1.000
_cell.length_b   1.000
_cell.length_c   1.000
_cell.angle_alpha   90.00
_cell.angle_beta   90.00
_cell.angle_gamma   90.00
#
_symmetry.space_group_name_H-M   'P 1'
#
loop_
_entity.id
_entity.type
_entity.pdbx_description
1 polymer ?
#
loop_
_entity_poly.entity_id
_entity_poly.type
_entity_poly.pdbx_seq_one_letter_code
_entity_poly.pdbx_strand_id
1 'polypeptide(L)' 'MLKCPYCGHLVRLNARRCLFCFRLLDNPAESEKPARVLRSNWRTLLIRALLILIVILILLIFQRAARLSLGLR' A
#
# COMPACT_ATOMS: atom_id res chain seq x y z
N MET A 1 -22.87 29.54 -7.32
CA MET A 1 -21.53 30.20 -7.35
C MET A 1 -21.09 30.38 -5.90
N LEU A 2 -19.80 30.27 -5.58
CA LEU A 2 -19.26 30.41 -4.22
C LEU A 2 -18.33 31.64 -4.16
N LYS A 3 -18.20 32.28 -3.00
CA LYS A 3 -17.20 33.33 -2.77
C LYS A 3 -15.86 32.69 -2.41
N CYS A 4 -14.78 33.11 -3.05
CA CYS A 4 -13.44 32.63 -2.73
C CYS A 4 -13.05 33.08 -1.31
N PRO A 5 -12.63 32.18 -0.41
CA PRO A 5 -12.28 32.54 0.97
C PRO A 5 -11.02 33.41 1.07
N TYR A 6 -10.18 33.41 0.04
CA TYR A 6 -8.90 34.12 0.06
C TYR A 6 -8.95 35.55 -0.48
N CYS A 7 -9.84 35.83 -1.44
CA CYS A 7 -9.89 37.13 -2.12
C CYS A 7 -11.31 37.71 -2.23
N GLY A 8 -12.33 36.97 -1.80
CA GLY A 8 -13.70 37.47 -1.83
C GLY A 8 -14.35 37.52 -3.21
N HIS A 9 -13.69 37.10 -4.29
CA HIS A 9 -14.30 37.06 -5.62
C HIS A 9 -15.25 35.88 -5.80
N LEU A 10 -16.28 36.07 -6.63
CA LEU A 10 -17.20 35.01 -7.02
C LEU A 10 -16.50 34.01 -7.96
N VAL A 11 -16.56 32.74 -7.58
CA VAL A 11 -15.99 31.61 -8.34
C VAL A 11 -17.07 30.55 -8.59
N ARG A 12 -16.83 29.71 -9.61
CA ARG A 12 -17.73 28.60 -9.92
C ARG A 12 -17.63 27.55 -8.81
N LEU A 13 -18.75 26.90 -8.49
CA LEU A 13 -18.83 25.84 -7.46
C LEU A 13 -17.89 24.67 -7.76
N ASN A 14 -17.54 24.43 -9.03
CA ASN A 14 -16.62 23.36 -9.44
C ASN A 14 -15.21 23.87 -9.76
N ALA A 15 -14.89 25.13 -9.45
CA ALA A 15 -13.57 25.69 -9.74
C ALA A 15 -12.53 25.17 -8.73
N ARG A 16 -11.57 24.35 -9.19
CA ARG A 16 -10.42 23.91 -8.39
C ARG A 16 -9.46 25.04 -8.03
N ARG A 17 -9.50 26.17 -8.77
CA ARG A 17 -8.59 27.30 -8.61
C ARG A 17 -9.32 28.61 -8.82
N CYS A 18 -9.01 29.62 -8.02
CA CYS A 18 -9.53 30.97 -8.23
C CYS A 18 -8.82 31.59 -9.44
N LEU A 19 -9.57 32.14 -10.40
CA LEU A 19 -8.99 32.85 -11.55
C LEU A 19 -8.42 34.23 -11.17
N PHE A 20 -8.81 34.77 -10.01
CA PHE A 20 -8.38 36.10 -9.56
C PHE A 20 -7.13 36.02 -8.68
N CYS A 21 -7.15 35.16 -7.64
CA CYS A 21 -6.03 35.04 -6.69
C CYS A 21 -5.15 33.81 -6.91
N PHE A 22 -5.49 32.96 -7.88
CA PHE A 22 -4.71 31.79 -8.28
C PHE A 22 -4.43 30.77 -7.17
N ARG A 23 -5.13 30.83 -6.04
CA ARG A 23 -5.10 29.79 -5.00
C ARG A 23 -6.02 28.62 -5.35
N LEU A 24 -5.65 27.43 -4.88
CA LEU A 24 -6.49 26.25 -4.97
C LEU A 24 -7.69 26.43 -4.03
N LEU A 25 -8.87 26.04 -4.51
CA LEU A 25 -10.05 25.90 -3.69
C LEU A 25 -10.25 24.42 -3.45
N ASP A 26 -10.11 24.01 -2.21
CA ASP A 26 -10.45 22.67 -1.76
C ASP A 26 -11.97 22.53 -1.86
N ASN A 27 -12.41 22.03 -3.01
CA ASN A 27 -13.82 21.83 -3.27
C ASN A 27 -14.27 20.56 -2.54
N PRO A 28 -15.31 20.64 -1.70
CA PRO A 28 -15.81 19.45 -0.99
C PRO A 28 -16.36 18.38 -1.95
N ALA A 29 -16.67 18.75 -3.20
CA ALA A 29 -17.15 17.81 -4.24
C ALA A 29 -16.08 16.86 -4.79
N GLU A 30 -14.79 17.05 -4.47
CA GLU A 30 -13.70 16.19 -4.94
C GLU A 30 -12.97 15.46 -3.79
N SER A 31 -13.48 15.55 -2.56
CA SER A 31 -12.95 14.80 -1.42
C SER A 31 -13.51 13.39 -1.30
N GLU A 32 -14.09 12.84 -2.36
CA GLU A 32 -14.44 11.42 -2.47
C GLU A 32 -13.41 10.69 -3.35
N LYS A 33 -12.12 10.86 -3.03
CA LYS A 33 -11.17 9.80 -3.36
C LYS A 33 -11.20 8.85 -2.16
N PRO A 34 -11.82 7.66 -2.25
CA PRO A 34 -11.72 6.71 -1.16
C PRO A 34 -10.23 6.49 -0.93
N ALA A 35 -9.80 6.74 0.31
CA ALA A 35 -8.46 6.47 0.77
C ALA A 35 -8.06 5.11 0.21
N ARG A 36 -6.95 5.08 -0.56
CA ARG A 36 -6.40 3.85 -1.12
C ARG A 36 -6.41 2.79 -0.03
N VAL A 37 -7.36 1.87 -0.12
CA VAL A 37 -7.39 0.66 0.70
C VAL A 37 -6.16 -0.10 0.25
N LEU A 38 -5.07 0.06 0.99
CA LEU A 38 -3.93 -0.83 0.95
C LEU A 38 -4.46 -2.19 1.40
N ARG A 39 -4.99 -2.93 0.42
CA ARG A 39 -5.40 -4.32 0.57
C ARG A 39 -4.11 -5.09 0.79
N SER A 40 -3.69 -5.16 2.04
CA SER A 40 -2.62 -6.04 2.47
C SER A 40 -3.03 -7.45 2.07
N ASN A 41 -2.36 -8.00 1.06
CA ASN A 41 -2.58 -9.38 0.64
C ASN A 41 -1.85 -10.29 1.64
N TRP A 42 -2.43 -10.47 2.83
CA TRP A 42 -1.93 -11.39 3.87
C TRP A 42 -1.67 -12.81 3.32
N ARG A 43 -2.42 -13.20 2.29
CA ARG A 43 -2.22 -14.44 1.52
C ARG A 43 -0.80 -14.57 0.96
N THR A 44 -0.22 -13.50 0.43
CA THR A 44 1.12 -13.53 -0.17
C THR A 44 2.21 -13.65 0.89
N LEU A 45 2.02 -13.04 2.06
CA LEU A 45 2.92 -13.18 3.20
C LEU A 45 2.88 -14.61 3.76
N LEU A 46 1.69 -15.19 3.85
CA LEU A 46 1.48 -16.55 4.35
C LEU A 46 2.11 -17.60 3.42
N ILE A 47 1.97 -17.44 2.10
CA ILE A 47 2.61 -18.32 1.10
C ILE A 47 4.13 -18.25 1.18
N ARG A 48 4.69 -17.03 1.30
CA ARG A 48 6.15 -16.85 1.44
C ARG A 48 6.69 -17.51 2.70
N ALA A 49 6.00 -17.36 3.83
CA ALA A 49 6.38 -18.02 5.09
C ALA A 49 6.32 -19.56 4.97
N LEU A 50 5.30 -20.10 4.31
CA LEU A 50 5.14 -21.54 4.10
C LEU A 50 6.28 -22.12 3.24
N LEU A 51 6.66 -21.44 2.15
CA LEU A 51 7.76 -21.86 1.29
C LEU A 51 9.09 -21.91 2.05
N ILE A 52 9.38 -20.89 2.88
CA ILE A 52 10.60 -20.85 3.68
C ILE A 52 10.64 -22.03 4.66
N LEU A 53 9.52 -22.32 5.33
CA LEU A 53 9.41 -23.46 6.25
C LEU A 53 9.69 -24.80 5.56
N ILE A 54 9.15 -24.99 4.35
CA ILE A 54 9.36 -26.21 3.55
C ILE A 54 10.85 -26.35 3.19
N VAL A 55 11.50 -25.28 2.74
CA VAL A 55 12.93 -25.31 2.39
C VAL A 55 13.79 -25.65 3.61
N ILE A 56 13.50 -25.08 4.77
CA ILE A 56 14.21 -25.39 6.03
C ILE A 56 14.04 -26.86 6.40
N LEU A 57 12.83 -27.42 6.30
CA LEU A 57 12.59 -28.84 6.56
C LEU A 57 13.40 -29.75 5.63
N ILE A 58 13.43 -29.44 4.33
CA ILE A 58 14.22 -30.18 3.34
C ILE A 58 15.72 -30.13 3.70
N LEU A 59 16.24 -28.94 4.04
CA LEU A 59 17.62 -28.78 4.47
C LEU A 59 17.91 -29.56 5.76
N LEU A 60 17.01 -29.55 6.75
CA LEU A 60 17.19 -30.33 7.98
C LEU A 60 17.22 -31.84 7.72
N ILE A 61 16.37 -32.33 6.83
CA ILE A 61 16.36 -33.74 6.41
C ILE A 61 17.68 -34.08 5.72
N PHE A 62 18.14 -33.22 4.80
CA PHE A 62 19.40 -33.41 4.10
C PHE A 62 20.61 -33.40 5.05
N GLN A 63 20.64 -32.47 6.00
CA GLN A 63 21.66 -32.40 7.06
C GLN A 63 21.65 -33.65 7.94
N ARG A 64 20.47 -34.17 8.30
CA ARG A 64 20.34 -35.43 9.05
C ARG A 64 20.85 -36.62 8.24
N ALA A 65 20.52 -36.69 6.96
CA ALA A 65 20.99 -37.76 6.07
C ALA A 65 22.52 -37.71 5.93
N ALA A 66 23.10 -36.53 5.73
CA ALA A 66 24.55 -36.33 5.63
C ALA A 66 25.28 -36.73 6.93
N ARG A 67 24.72 -36.41 8.10
CA ARG A 67 25.27 -36.88 9.39
C ARG A 67 25.20 -38.40 9.54
N LEU A 68 24.14 -39.04 9.05
CA LEU A 68 24.01 -40.49 9.09
C LEU A 68 25.02 -41.18 8.15
N SER A 69 25.30 -40.58 6.99
CA SER A 69 26.26 -41.11 6.01
C SER A 69 27.73 -41.01 6.44
N LEU A 70 28.08 -40.08 7.33
CA LEU A 70 29.46 -39.92 7.86
C LEU A 70 29.70 -40.65 9.20
N GLY A 71 28.67 -41.26 9.79
CA GLY A 71 28.75 -41.95 11.09
C GLY A 71 28.83 -43.48 11.03
N LEU A 72 28.83 -44.09 9.85
CA LEU A 72 29.16 -45.52 9.67
C LEU A 72 30.56 -45.64 9.06
N ARG A 73 31.58 -45.45 9.89
CA ARG A 73 32.92 -46.01 9.67
C ARG A 73 33.60 -46.26 10.99
#